data_AF-L1JYD2-F1
#
_entry.id   AF-L1JYD2-F1
#
_cell.length_a   1.000
_cell.length_b   1.000
_cell.length_c   1.000
_cell.angle_alpha   90.00
_cell.angle_beta   90.00
_cell.angle_gamma   90.00
#
_symmetry.space_group_name_H-M   'P 1'
#
loop_
_entity.id
_entity.type
_entity.pdbx_description
1 polymer ?
#
loop_
_entity_poly.entity_id
_entity_poly.type
_entity_poly.pdbx_seq_one_letter_code
_entity_poly.pdbx_strand_id
1 'polypeptide(L)'
;MQGSEQEEGGPQGTGADVSGGGIRVATIDNYQGEENDIMILSLNRVNVLLSRAKHGMYLIGNKHTLMHDDRMWTRVIELLSSRGCVGDGIPIVCQKHPQDMRLCKQPQDFLQLARDGGCSRLCEALLDCGHVCPRSCHPGGHQGFQCRQPCSRRPRGCQFQHSCKKLCFQDCGKCSEVIKDVLLHCGHSNSIRCWQTANPTRQYCKEERLSNLCGHVCGAPCHAFYGSRCGEAKCEEECSLACAHSKCRKPCGVMCKPCMEPCDWACKHVKRCSLLCFAPCDRLPCNKRCDKNLGCGHPCPSVCGEPCEPYQSFCRLCDQTGDVGRLQVDLFTSSSLKDANLEADPLILFPCQQHVLQISSADAHMELHKVYSEDAEGNFVG
;
A
#
# COMPACT_ATOMS: atom_id res chain seq x y z
N MET A 1 -22.56 17.31 -59.52
CA MET A 1 -23.61 17.49 -58.50
C MET A 1 -24.90 16.97 -59.07
N GLN A 2 -25.19 15.70 -58.80
CA GLN A 2 -26.47 15.04 -59.03
C GLN A 2 -26.60 14.05 -57.88
N GLY A 3 -27.62 14.28 -57.05
CA GLY A 3 -27.96 13.40 -55.93
C GLY A 3 -28.72 12.18 -56.45
N SER A 4 -28.42 11.03 -55.86
CA SER A 4 -29.18 9.80 -56.03
C SER A 4 -29.71 9.38 -54.66
N GLU A 5 -31.04 9.34 -54.58
CA GLU A 5 -31.85 8.81 -53.49
C GLU A 5 -31.54 7.33 -53.26
N GLN A 6 -31.44 6.91 -51.99
CA GLN A 6 -31.42 5.50 -51.60
C GLN A 6 -32.66 5.22 -50.76
N GLU A 7 -33.52 4.35 -51.29
CA GLU A 7 -34.73 3.83 -50.67
C GLU A 7 -34.41 2.93 -49.47
N GLU A 8 -35.25 3.04 -48.43
CA GLU A 8 -35.24 2.20 -47.24
C GLU A 8 -35.71 0.77 -47.57
N GLY A 9 -34.83 -0.21 -47.40
CA GLY A 9 -35.17 -1.64 -47.37
C GLY A 9 -35.28 -2.13 -45.92
N GLY A 10 -36.50 -2.45 -45.48
CA GLY A 10 -36.76 -3.06 -44.16
C GLY A 10 -36.15 -4.46 -44.03
N PRO A 11 -35.77 -4.90 -42.82
CA PRO A 11 -35.17 -6.22 -42.65
C PRO A 11 -36.25 -7.30 -42.71
N GLN A 12 -36.14 -8.16 -43.73
CA GLN A 12 -36.85 -9.43 -43.83
C GLN A 12 -36.41 -10.34 -42.68
N GLY A 13 -37.37 -10.81 -41.88
CA GLY A 13 -37.14 -11.71 -40.75
C GLY A 13 -36.71 -13.10 -41.23
N THR A 14 -35.43 -13.42 -41.06
CA THR A 14 -34.89 -14.77 -41.19
C THR A 14 -34.97 -15.48 -39.83
N GLY A 15 -35.48 -16.70 -39.83
CA GLY A 15 -35.63 -17.52 -38.63
C GLY A 15 -34.30 -17.71 -37.92
N ALA A 16 -34.22 -17.27 -36.67
CA ALA A 16 -33.07 -17.50 -35.82
C ALA A 16 -33.04 -18.98 -35.40
N ASP A 17 -32.10 -19.72 -35.96
CA ASP A 17 -31.71 -21.04 -35.49
C ASP A 17 -31.01 -20.87 -34.13
N VAL A 18 -31.75 -21.02 -33.03
CA VAL A 18 -31.20 -21.02 -31.67
C VAL A 18 -30.68 -22.43 -31.40
N SER A 19 -29.58 -22.78 -32.04
CA SER A 19 -28.89 -24.07 -31.89
C SER A 19 -28.09 -24.07 -30.59
N GLY A 20 -28.79 -24.29 -29.48
CA GLY A 20 -28.21 -24.23 -28.14
C GLY A 20 -28.94 -25.12 -27.14
N GLY A 21 -29.09 -26.41 -27.46
CA GLY A 21 -29.56 -27.43 -26.53
C GLY A 21 -30.88 -28.09 -26.94
N GLY A 22 -30.85 -29.03 -27.89
CA GLY A 22 -31.90 -30.03 -28.12
C GLY A 22 -33.33 -29.56 -28.44
N ILE A 23 -33.58 -28.25 -28.51
CA ILE A 23 -34.90 -27.66 -28.74
C ILE A 23 -34.94 -27.13 -30.17
N ARG A 24 -35.85 -27.67 -30.99
CA ARG A 24 -36.10 -27.18 -32.34
C ARG A 24 -37.33 -26.28 -32.34
N VAL A 25 -37.18 -25.08 -32.88
CA VAL A 25 -38.28 -24.11 -33.07
C VAL A 25 -38.56 -24.00 -34.56
N ALA A 26 -39.79 -24.30 -34.98
CA ALA A 26 -40.21 -24.22 -36.36
C ALA A 26 -41.67 -23.73 -36.45
N THR A 27 -42.02 -23.08 -37.57
CA THR A 27 -43.41 -22.82 -37.91
C THR A 27 -44.10 -24.11 -38.35
N ILE A 28 -45.43 -24.14 -38.27
CA ILE A 28 -46.24 -25.34 -38.54
C ILE A 28 -45.99 -25.88 -39.96
N ASP A 29 -45.91 -24.99 -40.95
CA ASP A 29 -45.70 -25.35 -42.35
C ASP A 29 -44.34 -26.01 -42.58
N ASN A 30 -43.34 -25.67 -41.76
CA ASN A 30 -41.98 -26.19 -41.83
C ASN A 30 -41.74 -27.40 -40.92
N TYR A 31 -42.79 -27.95 -40.31
CA TYR A 31 -42.73 -29.08 -39.37
C TYR A 31 -43.49 -30.32 -39.88
N GLN A 32 -43.75 -30.38 -41.18
CA GLN A 32 -44.50 -31.47 -41.80
C GLN A 32 -43.64 -32.73 -41.98
N GLY A 33 -44.03 -33.84 -41.35
CA GLY A 33 -43.37 -35.14 -41.51
C GLY A 33 -42.45 -35.55 -40.33
N GLU A 34 -42.34 -34.70 -39.31
CA GLU A 34 -41.48 -34.94 -38.16
C GLU A 34 -42.28 -35.30 -36.90
N GLU A 35 -41.65 -36.01 -35.96
CA GLU A 35 -42.22 -36.40 -34.68
C GLU A 35 -41.21 -36.14 -33.56
N ASN A 36 -41.68 -35.64 -32.42
CA ASN A 36 -40.86 -35.36 -31.25
C ASN A 36 -41.45 -36.03 -30.00
N ASP A 37 -40.60 -36.36 -29.03
CA ASP A 37 -41.02 -36.98 -27.78
C ASP A 37 -41.94 -36.06 -26.96
N ILE A 38 -41.59 -34.78 -26.91
CA ILE A 38 -42.38 -33.73 -26.24
C ILE A 38 -42.56 -32.56 -27.21
N MET A 39 -43.78 -32.04 -27.31
CA MET A 39 -44.08 -30.85 -28.12
C MET A 39 -44.70 -29.73 -27.29
N ILE A 40 -44.29 -28.49 -27.55
CA ILE A 40 -44.89 -27.27 -27.00
C ILE A 40 -45.47 -26.48 -28.16
N LEU A 41 -46.79 -26.24 -28.15
CA LEU A 41 -47.51 -25.59 -29.23
C LEU A 41 -48.08 -24.24 -28.75
N SER A 42 -47.72 -23.15 -29.42
CA SER A 42 -48.33 -21.83 -29.26
C SER A 42 -49.36 -21.63 -30.37
N LEU A 43 -50.65 -21.70 -30.04
CA LEU A 43 -51.73 -21.81 -31.04
C LEU A 43 -52.56 -20.53 -31.19
N ASN A 44 -52.85 -20.19 -32.46
CA ASN A 44 -53.94 -19.28 -32.84
C ASN A 44 -54.94 -19.90 -33.86
N ARG A 45 -54.60 -21.04 -34.51
CA ARG A 45 -55.44 -21.97 -35.32
C ARG A 45 -54.55 -23.14 -35.76
N VAL A 46 -55.12 -24.32 -36.06
CA VAL A 46 -54.60 -25.48 -36.85
C VAL A 46 -54.80 -26.87 -36.18
N ASN A 47 -55.23 -27.85 -37.00
CA ASN A 47 -55.63 -29.23 -36.64
C ASN A 47 -54.54 -30.32 -36.86
N VAL A 48 -53.42 -30.02 -37.51
CA VAL A 48 -52.45 -31.04 -38.00
C VAL A 48 -51.46 -31.51 -36.91
N LEU A 49 -51.32 -30.80 -35.80
CA LEU A 49 -50.24 -31.03 -34.83
C LEU A 49 -50.60 -31.97 -33.67
N LEU A 50 -51.87 -32.34 -33.51
CA LEU A 50 -52.29 -33.16 -32.35
C LEU A 50 -51.77 -34.61 -32.39
N SER A 51 -51.29 -35.09 -33.54
CA SER A 51 -50.84 -36.48 -33.71
C SER A 51 -49.30 -36.64 -33.72
N ARG A 52 -48.53 -35.59 -33.44
CA ARG A 52 -47.07 -35.56 -33.67
C ARG A 52 -46.22 -35.70 -32.39
N ALA A 53 -46.85 -35.71 -31.22
CA ALA A 53 -46.18 -35.91 -29.94
C ALA A 53 -46.21 -37.38 -29.53
N LYS A 54 -45.05 -37.97 -29.18
CA LYS A 54 -44.96 -39.38 -28.77
C LYS A 54 -45.28 -39.61 -27.29
N HIS A 55 -44.76 -38.77 -26.39
CA HIS A 55 -44.92 -38.94 -24.94
C HIS A 55 -45.79 -37.87 -24.29
N GLY A 56 -45.75 -36.62 -24.77
CA GLY A 56 -46.54 -35.54 -24.16
C GLY A 56 -46.57 -34.25 -24.96
N MET A 57 -47.62 -33.46 -24.75
CA MET A 57 -47.85 -32.21 -25.46
C MET A 57 -48.37 -31.12 -24.53
N TYR A 58 -47.80 -29.92 -24.64
CA TYR A 58 -48.27 -28.72 -23.95
C TYR A 58 -48.89 -27.76 -24.97
N LEU A 59 -50.14 -27.34 -24.71
CA LEU A 59 -50.87 -26.39 -25.54
C LEU A 59 -50.95 -25.03 -24.83
N ILE A 60 -50.44 -23.99 -25.47
CA ILE A 60 -50.48 -22.61 -24.95
C ILE A 60 -51.30 -21.78 -25.94
N GLY A 61 -52.43 -21.24 -25.48
CA GLY A 61 -53.33 -20.47 -26.33
C GLY A 61 -54.56 -19.96 -25.58
N ASN A 62 -55.32 -19.06 -26.20
CA ASN A 62 -56.52 -18.52 -25.60
C ASN A 62 -57.71 -19.47 -25.84
N LYS A 63 -58.26 -20.03 -24.75
CA LYS A 63 -59.43 -20.93 -24.78
C LYS A 63 -60.61 -20.35 -25.57
N HIS A 64 -60.91 -19.06 -25.38
CA HIS A 64 -62.05 -18.41 -26.03
C HIS A 64 -61.86 -18.31 -27.55
N THR A 65 -60.64 -18.02 -27.99
CA THR A 65 -60.30 -17.91 -29.42
C THR A 65 -60.31 -19.27 -30.11
N LEU A 66 -59.85 -20.32 -29.44
CA LEU A 66 -59.81 -21.68 -30.00
C LEU A 66 -61.21 -22.33 -30.08
N MET A 67 -62.12 -21.98 -29.16
CA MET A 67 -63.50 -22.47 -29.19
C MET A 67 -64.41 -21.71 -30.17
N HIS A 68 -64.01 -20.51 -30.60
CA HIS A 68 -64.81 -19.70 -31.51
C HIS A 68 -64.81 -20.29 -32.93
N ASP A 69 -65.98 -20.74 -33.40
CA ASP A 69 -66.24 -21.33 -34.72
C ASP A 69 -65.59 -22.69 -35.02
N ASP A 70 -65.01 -23.40 -34.04
CA ASP A 70 -64.45 -24.75 -34.25
C ASP A 70 -65.00 -25.81 -33.27
N ARG A 71 -65.79 -26.74 -33.83
CA ARG A 71 -66.39 -27.87 -33.09
C ARG A 71 -65.35 -28.89 -32.61
N MET A 72 -64.21 -29.00 -33.30
CA MET A 72 -63.13 -29.92 -32.94
C MET A 72 -62.45 -29.46 -31.65
N TRP A 73 -62.08 -28.17 -31.59
CA TRP A 73 -61.39 -27.59 -30.44
C TRP A 73 -62.29 -27.54 -29.19
N THR A 74 -63.58 -27.33 -29.36
CA THR A 74 -64.57 -27.44 -28.27
C THR A 74 -64.50 -28.81 -27.61
N ARG A 75 -64.55 -29.89 -28.40
CA ARG A 75 -64.46 -31.27 -27.90
C ARG A 75 -63.10 -31.59 -27.29
N VAL A 76 -62.00 -31.11 -27.88
CA VAL A 76 -60.64 -31.31 -27.35
C VAL A 76 -60.47 -30.63 -26.00
N ILE A 77 -60.94 -29.38 -25.85
CA ILE A 77 -60.85 -28.63 -24.60
C ILE A 77 -61.75 -29.24 -23.52
N GLU A 78 -62.95 -29.72 -23.86
CA GLU A 78 -63.81 -30.46 -22.94
C GLU A 78 -63.15 -31.76 -22.46
N LEU A 79 -62.53 -32.53 -23.35
CA LEU A 79 -61.77 -33.73 -23.01
C LEU A 79 -60.60 -33.40 -22.07
N LEU A 80 -59.82 -32.36 -22.38
CA LEU A 80 -58.72 -31.91 -21.51
C LEU A 80 -59.23 -31.41 -20.15
N SER A 81 -60.36 -30.71 -20.13
CA SER A 81 -60.99 -30.21 -18.90
C SER A 81 -61.49 -31.36 -18.02
N SER A 82 -62.11 -32.38 -18.61
CA SER A 82 -62.59 -33.57 -17.89
C SER A 82 -61.47 -34.37 -17.22
N ARG A 83 -60.24 -34.24 -17.73
CA ARG A 83 -59.02 -34.88 -17.20
C ARG A 83 -58.21 -33.97 -16.28
N GLY A 84 -58.67 -32.74 -16.01
CA GLY A 84 -57.95 -31.77 -15.19
C GLY A 84 -56.66 -31.25 -15.84
N CYS A 85 -56.51 -31.35 -17.16
CA CYS A 85 -55.32 -30.95 -17.91
C CYS A 85 -55.38 -29.50 -18.41
N VAL A 86 -56.34 -28.70 -17.95
CA VAL A 86 -56.52 -27.29 -18.32
C VAL A 86 -56.26 -26.42 -17.09
N GLY A 87 -55.38 -25.43 -17.23
CA GLY A 87 -55.07 -24.47 -16.17
C GLY A 87 -54.73 -23.09 -16.73
N ASP A 88 -54.75 -22.09 -15.85
CA ASP A 88 -54.55 -20.67 -16.21
C ASP A 88 -53.07 -20.26 -16.36
N GLY A 89 -52.15 -21.21 -16.31
CA GLY A 89 -50.72 -20.95 -16.36
C GLY A 89 -49.90 -22.23 -16.39
N ILE A 90 -48.59 -22.07 -16.57
CA ILE A 90 -47.65 -23.17 -16.64
C ILE A 90 -47.06 -23.40 -15.25
N PRO A 91 -47.26 -24.57 -14.63
CA PRO A 91 -46.63 -24.88 -13.35
C PRO A 91 -45.14 -25.12 -13.56
N ILE A 92 -44.32 -24.43 -12.77
CA ILE A 92 -42.87 -24.61 -12.71
C ILE A 92 -42.50 -25.25 -11.36
N VAL A 93 -41.62 -26.24 -11.41
CA VAL A 93 -41.12 -26.94 -10.21
C VAL A 93 -39.61 -26.85 -10.20
N CYS A 94 -39.04 -26.50 -9.04
CA CYS A 94 -37.60 -26.54 -8.87
C CYS A 94 -37.12 -27.99 -8.73
N GLN A 95 -36.19 -28.44 -9.58
CA GLN A 95 -35.64 -29.80 -9.51
C GLN A 95 -34.97 -30.11 -8.16
N LYS A 96 -34.39 -29.10 -7.48
CA LYS A 96 -33.78 -29.25 -6.14
C LYS A 96 -34.77 -29.13 -4.99
N HIS A 97 -35.89 -28.44 -5.22
CA HIS A 97 -36.92 -28.19 -4.21
C HIS A 97 -38.30 -28.55 -4.78
N PRO A 98 -38.65 -29.86 -4.85
CA PRO A 98 -39.88 -30.32 -5.48
C PRO A 98 -41.16 -29.79 -4.80
N GLN A 99 -41.05 -29.38 -3.53
CA GLN A 99 -42.14 -28.79 -2.75
C GLN A 99 -42.49 -27.35 -3.20
N ASP A 100 -41.60 -26.67 -3.93
CA ASP A 100 -41.83 -25.32 -4.42
C ASP A 100 -42.39 -25.36 -5.85
N MET A 101 -43.71 -25.53 -5.94
CA MET A 101 -44.49 -25.45 -7.18
C MET A 101 -45.10 -24.07 -7.32
N ARG A 102 -44.86 -23.41 -8.45
CA ARG A 102 -45.31 -22.04 -8.72
C ARG A 102 -45.96 -21.99 -10.09
N LEU A 103 -46.94 -21.11 -10.28
CA LEU A 103 -47.71 -21.01 -11.51
C LEU A 103 -47.33 -19.73 -12.26
N CYS A 104 -46.74 -19.86 -13.46
CA CYS A 104 -46.43 -18.73 -14.33
C CYS A 104 -47.60 -18.44 -15.26
N LYS A 105 -48.14 -17.21 -15.22
CA LYS A 105 -49.24 -16.77 -16.10
C LYS A 105 -48.75 -15.81 -17.18
N GLN A 106 -47.80 -14.95 -16.83
CA GLN A 106 -47.22 -13.94 -17.72
C GLN A 106 -45.73 -14.24 -18.00
N PRO A 107 -45.17 -13.77 -19.12
CA PRO A 107 -43.75 -13.93 -19.42
C PRO A 107 -42.83 -13.39 -18.33
N GLN A 108 -43.21 -12.27 -17.70
CA GLN A 108 -42.45 -11.66 -16.60
C GLN A 108 -42.39 -12.55 -15.36
N ASP A 109 -43.37 -13.44 -15.15
CA ASP A 109 -43.39 -14.36 -14.02
C ASP A 109 -42.21 -15.33 -14.08
N PHE A 110 -41.73 -15.70 -15.26
CA PHE A 110 -40.52 -16.52 -15.38
C PHE A 110 -39.27 -15.78 -14.89
N LEU A 111 -39.17 -14.47 -15.15
CA LEU A 111 -38.04 -13.65 -14.69
C LEU A 111 -38.09 -13.39 -13.18
N GLN A 112 -39.27 -13.36 -12.58
CA GLN A 112 -39.46 -13.14 -11.15
C GLN A 112 -39.37 -14.44 -10.33
N LEU A 113 -40.05 -15.49 -10.79
CA LEU A 113 -40.16 -16.76 -10.07
C LEU A 113 -38.97 -17.68 -10.39
N ALA A 114 -38.45 -17.68 -11.60
CA ALA A 114 -37.37 -18.58 -12.03
C ALA A 114 -36.16 -17.84 -12.61
N ARG A 115 -35.79 -16.70 -12.01
CA ARG A 115 -34.72 -15.80 -12.48
C ARG A 115 -33.43 -16.51 -12.86
N ASP A 116 -32.94 -17.38 -11.98
CA ASP A 116 -31.70 -18.14 -12.16
C ASP A 116 -31.95 -19.60 -12.62
N GLY A 117 -33.19 -19.92 -13.05
CA GLY A 117 -33.59 -21.25 -13.52
C GLY A 117 -34.03 -22.22 -12.41
N GLY A 118 -34.05 -21.81 -11.14
CA GLY A 118 -34.59 -22.60 -10.02
C GLY A 118 -35.56 -21.82 -9.14
N CYS A 119 -35.61 -22.12 -7.84
CA CYS A 119 -36.50 -21.42 -6.90
C CYS A 119 -35.95 -20.07 -6.42
N SER A 120 -36.79 -19.32 -5.71
CA SER A 120 -36.44 -18.02 -5.10
C SER A 120 -35.57 -18.14 -3.85
N ARG A 121 -35.28 -19.36 -3.37
CA ARG A 121 -34.35 -19.59 -2.25
C ARG A 121 -32.91 -19.33 -2.71
N LEU A 122 -32.06 -18.88 -1.80
CA LEU A 122 -30.63 -18.71 -2.07
C LEU A 122 -29.95 -20.06 -2.32
N CYS A 123 -28.90 -20.06 -3.15
CA CYS A 123 -28.08 -21.24 -3.36
C CYS A 123 -27.17 -21.47 -2.14
N GLU A 124 -27.32 -22.62 -1.47
CA GLU A 124 -26.51 -22.98 -0.29
C GLU A 124 -25.16 -23.64 -0.64
N ALA A 125 -24.83 -23.73 -1.93
CA ALA A 125 -23.60 -24.36 -2.36
C ALA A 125 -22.37 -23.51 -2.00
N LEU A 126 -21.33 -24.18 -1.49
CA LEU A 126 -20.01 -23.59 -1.29
C LEU A 126 -19.25 -23.59 -2.62
N LEU A 127 -18.73 -22.42 -2.97
CA LEU A 127 -17.78 -22.25 -4.06
C LEU A 127 -16.41 -22.82 -3.65
N ASP A 128 -15.54 -23.10 -4.62
CA ASP A 128 -14.17 -23.60 -4.37
C ASP A 128 -13.35 -22.68 -3.43
N CYS A 129 -13.70 -21.40 -3.40
CA CYS A 129 -13.09 -20.43 -2.51
C CYS A 129 -13.61 -20.44 -1.07
N GLY A 130 -14.58 -21.32 -0.74
CA GLY A 130 -15.21 -21.45 0.58
C GLY A 130 -16.37 -20.47 0.84
N HIS A 131 -16.67 -19.54 -0.07
CA HIS A 131 -17.82 -18.65 0.05
C HIS A 131 -19.10 -19.30 -0.46
N VAL A 132 -20.24 -18.95 0.13
CA VAL A 132 -21.57 -19.37 -0.33
C VAL A 132 -21.93 -18.65 -1.62
N CYS A 133 -22.57 -19.35 -2.56
CA CYS A 133 -23.04 -18.78 -3.81
C CYS A 133 -24.07 -17.66 -3.58
N PRO A 134 -23.88 -16.44 -4.12
CA PRO A 134 -24.81 -15.33 -3.89
C PRO A 134 -26.06 -15.37 -4.79
N ARG A 135 -26.20 -16.37 -5.67
CA ARG A 135 -27.34 -16.49 -6.60
C ARG A 135 -28.52 -17.19 -5.95
N SER A 136 -29.70 -17.04 -6.54
CA SER A 136 -30.84 -17.88 -6.20
C SER A 136 -30.59 -19.31 -6.69
N CYS A 137 -31.37 -20.26 -6.20
CA CYS A 137 -31.25 -21.66 -6.57
C CYS A 137 -31.24 -21.80 -8.10
N HIS A 138 -30.23 -22.49 -8.62
CA HIS A 138 -30.04 -22.70 -10.04
C HIS A 138 -29.58 -24.14 -10.35
N PRO A 139 -29.86 -24.64 -11.56
CA PRO A 139 -29.48 -25.99 -11.98
C PRO A 139 -28.00 -26.11 -12.38
N GLY A 140 -27.38 -25.01 -12.88
CA GLY A 140 -26.00 -25.02 -13.37
C GLY A 140 -24.93 -25.22 -12.28
N GLY A 141 -23.73 -25.64 -12.70
CA GLY A 141 -22.56 -25.75 -11.82
C GLY A 141 -21.91 -24.41 -11.48
N HIS A 142 -20.93 -24.42 -10.58
CA HIS A 142 -20.21 -23.23 -10.11
C HIS A 142 -18.80 -23.09 -10.73
N GLN A 143 -18.46 -23.92 -11.73
CA GLN A 143 -17.17 -23.88 -12.41
C GLN A 143 -16.96 -22.52 -13.07
N GLY A 144 -15.83 -21.86 -12.77
CA GLY A 144 -15.49 -20.54 -13.30
C GLY A 144 -16.25 -19.36 -12.67
N PHE A 145 -17.06 -19.59 -11.62
CA PHE A 145 -17.78 -18.50 -10.95
C PHE A 145 -16.80 -17.57 -10.20
N GLN A 146 -16.79 -16.29 -10.57
CA GLN A 146 -15.94 -15.29 -9.94
C GLN A 146 -16.60 -14.74 -8.67
N CYS A 147 -16.15 -15.24 -7.51
CA CYS A 147 -16.64 -14.77 -6.21
C CYS A 147 -16.23 -13.31 -5.93
N ARG A 148 -17.23 -12.43 -5.78
CA ARG A 148 -17.06 -10.99 -5.48
C ARG A 148 -17.12 -10.64 -3.99
N GLN A 149 -17.11 -11.64 -3.11
CA GLN A 149 -17.01 -11.41 -1.66
C GLN A 149 -15.60 -10.92 -1.29
N PRO A 150 -15.44 -10.19 -0.16
CA PRO A 150 -14.13 -9.85 0.38
C PRO A 150 -13.26 -11.09 0.56
N CYS A 151 -11.98 -11.00 0.18
CA CYS A 151 -11.08 -12.13 0.28
C CYS A 151 -10.71 -12.41 1.75
N SER A 152 -11.06 -13.59 2.24
CA SER A 152 -10.66 -14.11 3.56
C SER A 152 -9.26 -14.72 3.58
N ARG A 153 -8.56 -14.77 2.43
CA ARG A 153 -7.21 -15.32 2.31
C ARG A 153 -6.14 -14.32 2.77
N ARG A 154 -4.97 -14.84 3.15
CA ARG A 154 -3.78 -14.06 3.48
C ARG A 154 -2.80 -14.04 2.30
N PRO A 155 -2.18 -12.90 1.96
CA PRO A 155 -1.14 -12.85 0.92
C PRO A 155 0.00 -13.82 1.22
N ARG A 156 0.44 -14.58 0.22
CA ARG A 156 1.56 -15.53 0.38
C ARG A 156 2.85 -14.78 0.73
N GLY A 157 3.60 -15.26 1.71
CA GLY A 157 4.85 -14.64 2.16
C GLY A 157 4.69 -13.40 3.04
N CYS A 158 3.48 -13.09 3.50
CA CYS A 158 3.25 -12.03 4.49
C CYS A 158 3.66 -12.50 5.90
N GLN A 159 4.82 -12.04 6.39
CA GLN A 159 5.33 -12.39 7.73
C GLN A 159 4.41 -11.90 8.86
N PHE A 160 3.73 -10.78 8.65
CA PHE A 160 2.83 -10.14 9.63
C PHE A 160 1.37 -10.59 9.52
N GLN A 161 1.07 -11.58 8.68
CA GLN A 161 -0.25 -12.22 8.56
C GLN A 161 -1.43 -11.27 8.25
N HIS A 162 -1.19 -10.18 7.53
CA HIS A 162 -2.25 -9.23 7.16
C HIS A 162 -3.37 -9.85 6.31
N SER A 163 -4.60 -9.39 6.52
CA SER A 163 -5.78 -9.77 5.72
C SER A 163 -5.72 -9.15 4.32
N CYS A 164 -6.11 -9.91 3.29
CA CYS A 164 -6.19 -9.39 1.94
C CYS A 164 -7.36 -8.40 1.77
N LYS A 165 -7.10 -7.22 1.20
CA LYS A 165 -8.13 -6.19 0.91
C LYS A 165 -8.81 -6.36 -0.46
N LYS A 166 -8.44 -7.41 -1.23
CA LYS A 166 -8.97 -7.65 -2.58
C LYS A 166 -10.23 -8.52 -2.54
N LEU A 167 -10.90 -8.62 -3.69
CA LEU A 167 -12.03 -9.53 -3.90
C LEU A 167 -11.54 -10.98 -4.04
N CYS A 168 -12.39 -11.94 -3.66
CA CYS A 168 -11.99 -13.33 -3.58
C CYS A 168 -11.53 -13.92 -4.92
N PHE A 169 -12.14 -13.52 -6.05
CA PHE A 169 -11.73 -13.97 -7.37
C PHE A 169 -10.36 -13.43 -7.81
N GLN A 170 -9.87 -12.37 -7.18
CA GLN A 170 -8.59 -11.77 -7.53
C GLN A 170 -7.44 -12.51 -6.85
N ASP A 171 -6.30 -12.59 -7.54
CA ASP A 171 -5.10 -13.09 -6.90
C ASP A 171 -4.63 -12.09 -5.82
N CYS A 172 -4.39 -12.62 -4.61
CA CYS A 172 -3.99 -11.81 -3.46
C CYS A 172 -2.64 -11.13 -3.74
N GLY A 173 -1.71 -11.84 -4.38
CA GLY A 173 -0.38 -11.33 -4.68
C GLY A 173 0.43 -10.95 -3.43
N LYS A 174 1.21 -9.88 -3.52
CA LYS A 174 2.06 -9.35 -2.44
C LYS A 174 1.27 -8.45 -1.48
N CYS A 175 1.63 -8.47 -0.19
CA CYS A 175 0.99 -7.65 0.83
C CYS A 175 1.33 -6.16 0.70
N SER A 176 0.33 -5.28 0.57
CA SER A 176 0.51 -3.83 0.38
C SER A 176 0.53 -3.00 1.67
N GLU A 177 0.34 -3.61 2.84
CA GLU A 177 0.43 -2.89 4.12
C GLU A 177 1.83 -2.29 4.33
N VAL A 178 1.90 -1.10 4.92
CA VAL A 178 3.15 -0.38 5.19
C VAL A 178 3.58 -0.65 6.63
N ILE A 179 4.80 -1.15 6.81
CA ILE A 179 5.44 -1.30 8.12
C ILE A 179 6.33 -0.09 8.34
N LYS A 180 6.16 0.57 9.48
CA LYS A 180 6.97 1.74 9.89
C LYS A 180 8.26 1.28 10.57
N ASP A 181 9.25 2.18 10.56
CA ASP A 181 10.49 2.05 11.33
C ASP A 181 11.28 0.75 11.09
N VAL A 182 11.30 0.28 9.84
CA VAL A 182 12.06 -0.91 9.47
C VAL A 182 13.54 -0.56 9.33
N LEU A 183 14.38 -1.21 10.12
CA LEU A 183 15.83 -1.08 10.04
C LEU A 183 16.34 -1.73 8.74
N LEU A 184 16.89 -0.90 7.85
CA LEU A 184 17.47 -1.33 6.57
C LEU A 184 18.93 -1.78 6.76
N HIS A 185 19.47 -2.56 5.82
CA HIS A 185 20.88 -2.98 5.82
C HIS A 185 21.92 -1.84 5.76
N CYS A 186 21.50 -0.59 5.62
CA CYS A 186 22.35 0.60 5.70
C CYS A 186 22.38 1.25 7.10
N GLY A 187 21.66 0.68 8.08
CA GLY A 187 21.54 1.19 9.45
C GLY A 187 20.44 2.23 9.66
N HIS A 188 19.74 2.66 8.61
CA HIS A 188 18.65 3.65 8.70
C HIS A 188 17.29 2.98 8.80
N SER A 189 16.35 3.63 9.48
CA SER A 189 14.94 3.24 9.53
C SER A 189 14.16 3.85 8.36
N ASN A 190 13.26 3.08 7.75
CA ASN A 190 12.26 3.65 6.83
C ASN A 190 10.95 2.88 6.87
N SER A 191 9.88 3.53 6.41
CA SER A 191 8.57 2.91 6.18
C SER A 191 8.52 2.23 4.82
N ILE A 192 8.44 0.89 4.81
CA ILE A 192 8.42 0.06 3.59
C ILE A 192 7.21 -0.88 3.57
N ARG A 193 6.87 -1.45 2.40
CA ARG A 193 5.76 -2.40 2.30
C ARG A 193 6.12 -3.73 2.97
N CYS A 194 5.12 -4.40 3.53
CA CYS A 194 5.28 -5.66 4.25
C CYS A 194 6.01 -6.75 3.44
N TRP A 195 5.79 -6.86 2.12
CA TRP A 195 6.53 -7.84 1.32
C TRP A 195 8.03 -7.52 1.18
N GLN A 196 8.43 -6.26 1.41
CA GLN A 196 9.81 -5.78 1.32
C GLN A 196 10.59 -6.03 2.62
N THR A 197 9.92 -6.28 3.75
CA THR A 197 10.59 -6.52 5.04
C THR A 197 11.35 -7.84 5.08
N ALA A 198 11.02 -8.79 4.21
CA ALA A 198 11.76 -10.05 4.11
C ALA A 198 13.22 -9.84 3.64
N ASN A 199 13.48 -8.76 2.89
CA ASN A 199 14.82 -8.36 2.51
C ASN A 199 14.86 -6.82 2.45
N PRO A 200 15.13 -6.14 3.60
CA PRO A 200 15.06 -4.69 3.71
C PRO A 200 16.30 -4.04 3.09
N THR A 201 16.38 -4.09 1.76
CA THR A 201 17.56 -3.64 1.01
C THR A 201 17.81 -2.14 1.16
N ARG A 202 19.06 -1.78 0.90
CA ARG A 202 19.57 -0.41 0.91
C ARG A 202 18.83 0.53 -0.06
N GLN A 203 18.24 -0.01 -1.13
CA GLN A 203 17.48 0.76 -2.14
C GLN A 203 16.21 1.42 -1.58
N TYR A 204 15.72 0.95 -0.43
CA TYR A 204 14.56 1.55 0.20
C TYR A 204 14.92 2.68 1.16
N CYS A 205 16.18 3.08 1.26
CA CYS A 205 16.59 4.19 2.11
C CYS A 205 16.21 5.52 1.48
N LYS A 206 15.57 6.40 2.26
CA LYS A 206 15.22 7.78 1.84
C LYS A 206 15.96 8.85 2.64
N GLU A 207 16.75 8.46 3.64
CA GLU A 207 17.49 9.39 4.47
C GLU A 207 18.56 10.14 3.67
N GLU A 208 18.60 11.45 3.88
CA GLU A 208 19.70 12.34 3.53
C GLU A 208 20.81 12.20 4.59
N ARG A 209 22.08 12.35 4.20
CA ARG A 209 23.20 12.10 5.11
C ARG A 209 24.13 13.29 5.17
N LEU A 210 24.78 13.51 6.31
CA LEU A 210 25.95 14.37 6.40
C LEU A 210 27.09 13.78 5.53
N SER A 211 27.65 14.62 4.66
CA SER A 211 28.81 14.26 3.84
C SER A 211 30.06 14.24 4.70
N ASN A 212 30.75 13.09 4.77
CA ASN A 212 32.02 12.96 5.50
C ASN A 212 33.16 13.81 4.91
N LEU A 213 32.99 14.39 3.71
CA LEU A 213 34.02 15.19 3.05
C LEU A 213 33.94 16.67 3.43
N CYS A 214 32.73 17.23 3.50
CA CYS A 214 32.53 18.65 3.78
C CYS A 214 31.76 18.95 5.07
N GLY A 215 31.16 17.95 5.71
CA GLY A 215 30.33 18.12 6.90
C GLY A 215 28.96 18.75 6.63
N HIS A 216 28.61 19.05 5.37
CA HIS A 216 27.25 19.52 5.00
C HIS A 216 26.27 18.37 4.85
N VAL A 217 24.99 18.64 5.09
CA VAL A 217 23.91 17.70 4.76
C VAL A 217 23.89 17.53 3.24
N CYS A 218 24.11 16.30 2.80
CA CYS A 218 24.05 15.91 1.41
C CYS A 218 22.61 15.50 1.09
N GLY A 219 21.94 16.31 0.27
CA GLY A 219 20.60 16.00 -0.26
C GLY A 219 20.58 14.83 -1.26
N ALA A 220 21.71 14.15 -1.48
CA ALA A 220 21.74 12.97 -2.32
C ALA A 220 21.14 11.77 -1.58
N PRO A 221 20.28 10.95 -2.24
CA PRO A 221 19.71 9.77 -1.60
C PRO A 221 20.81 8.80 -1.18
N CYS A 222 20.66 8.23 0.02
CA CYS A 222 21.49 7.13 0.49
C CYS A 222 21.47 6.00 -0.55
N HIS A 223 22.59 5.77 -1.24
CA HIS A 223 22.81 4.79 -2.35
C HIS A 223 22.41 5.23 -3.77
N ALA A 224 22.16 6.51 -4.04
CA ALA A 224 21.98 6.99 -5.42
C ALA A 224 23.24 6.79 -6.29
N PHE A 225 24.42 6.79 -5.67
CA PHE A 225 25.69 6.58 -6.35
C PHE A 225 26.35 5.30 -5.84
N TYR A 226 26.21 4.21 -6.59
CA TYR A 226 26.99 2.99 -6.33
C TYR A 226 28.45 3.28 -6.70
N GLY A 227 29.32 3.33 -5.71
CA GLY A 227 30.77 3.50 -5.92
C GLY A 227 31.26 4.94 -6.05
N SER A 228 30.40 5.91 -6.38
CA SER A 228 30.78 7.33 -6.30
C SER A 228 30.53 7.86 -4.89
N ARG A 229 31.61 8.30 -4.25
CA ARG A 229 31.56 9.13 -3.05
C ARG A 229 30.62 10.32 -3.31
N CYS A 230 30.08 10.94 -2.26
CA CYS A 230 29.42 12.27 -2.37
C CYS A 230 30.22 13.29 -3.20
N GLY A 231 31.53 13.06 -3.44
CA GLY A 231 32.43 13.92 -4.21
C GLY A 231 32.13 14.12 -5.70
N GLU A 232 31.21 13.39 -6.34
CA GLU A 232 30.75 13.76 -7.70
C GLU A 232 29.65 14.82 -7.68
N ALA A 233 28.80 14.82 -6.64
CA ALA A 233 27.83 15.87 -6.44
C ALA A 233 28.55 17.12 -5.91
N LYS A 234 28.55 18.19 -6.70
CA LYS A 234 29.05 19.49 -6.22
C LYS A 234 28.16 19.95 -5.07
N CYS A 235 28.76 20.22 -3.93
CA CYS A 235 28.05 20.78 -2.80
C CYS A 235 27.78 22.26 -3.08
N GLU A 236 26.50 22.64 -3.11
CA GLU A 236 26.06 24.02 -3.38
C GLU A 236 25.93 24.86 -2.11
N GLU A 237 26.07 24.24 -0.94
CA GLU A 237 26.04 24.92 0.36
C GLU A 237 27.18 25.92 0.53
N GLU A 238 26.94 26.98 1.30
CA GLU A 238 27.98 27.92 1.70
C GLU A 238 29.05 27.21 2.53
N CYS A 239 30.33 27.48 2.24
CA CYS A 239 31.44 26.91 2.97
C CYS A 239 31.34 27.21 4.49
N SER A 240 31.47 26.17 5.32
CA SER A 240 31.42 26.29 6.79
C SER A 240 32.65 26.97 7.40
N LEU A 241 33.70 27.25 6.62
CA LEU A 241 34.93 27.85 7.13
C LEU A 241 34.67 29.31 7.55
N ALA A 242 34.74 29.54 8.86
CA ALA A 242 34.59 30.85 9.47
C ALA A 242 35.57 31.00 10.64
N CYS A 243 36.05 32.22 10.84
CA CYS A 243 36.72 32.67 12.05
C CYS A 243 36.06 33.97 12.51
N ALA A 244 36.43 34.48 13.69
CA ALA A 244 35.90 35.76 14.18
C ALA A 244 36.18 36.94 13.23
N HIS A 245 37.22 36.84 12.41
CA HIS A 245 37.61 37.89 11.45
C HIS A 245 36.84 37.82 10.13
N SER A 246 36.48 36.63 9.67
CA SER A 246 35.90 36.45 8.34
C SER A 246 35.14 35.15 8.21
N LYS A 247 34.07 35.17 7.42
CA LYS A 247 33.29 33.99 7.04
C LYS A 247 33.34 33.79 5.52
N CYS A 248 33.66 32.58 5.07
CA CYS A 248 33.57 32.25 3.65
C CYS A 248 32.09 32.19 3.20
N ARG A 249 31.77 32.82 2.07
CA ARG A 249 30.44 32.75 1.44
C ARG A 249 30.46 32.06 0.07
N LYS A 250 31.58 31.43 -0.27
CA LYS A 250 31.70 30.68 -1.53
C LYS A 250 31.05 29.30 -1.38
N PRO A 251 30.59 28.69 -2.48
CA PRO A 251 30.14 27.30 -2.47
C PRO A 251 31.23 26.36 -1.96
N CYS A 252 30.82 25.33 -1.24
CA CYS A 252 31.72 24.33 -0.70
C CYS A 252 32.54 23.64 -1.79
N GLY A 253 33.82 23.38 -1.52
CA GLY A 253 34.78 22.81 -2.47
C GLY A 253 35.52 23.86 -3.32
N VAL A 254 35.09 25.12 -3.31
CA VAL A 254 35.87 26.22 -3.88
C VAL A 254 36.95 26.65 -2.88
N MET A 255 38.17 26.87 -3.37
CA MET A 255 39.29 27.33 -2.53
C MET A 255 38.93 28.63 -1.80
N CYS A 256 39.01 28.58 -0.48
CA CYS A 256 38.79 29.72 0.41
C CYS A 256 40.01 30.66 0.39
N LYS A 257 39.76 31.96 0.54
CA LYS A 257 40.85 32.91 0.78
C LYS A 257 41.33 32.73 2.22
N PRO A 258 42.63 32.48 2.47
CA PRO A 258 43.13 32.33 3.84
C PRO A 258 42.99 33.66 4.61
N CYS A 259 42.65 33.57 5.89
CA CYS A 259 42.58 34.72 6.79
C CYS A 259 43.99 35.11 7.26
N MET A 260 44.44 36.31 6.91
CA MET A 260 45.79 36.82 7.25
C MET A 260 45.81 37.66 8.53
N GLU A 261 44.71 37.70 9.29
CA GLU A 261 44.67 38.37 10.59
C GLU A 261 45.40 37.55 11.67
N PRO A 262 45.96 38.19 12.71
CA PRO A 262 46.48 37.50 13.89
C PRO A 262 45.39 36.64 14.54
N CYS A 263 45.73 35.42 14.97
CA CYS A 263 44.76 34.56 15.64
C CYS A 263 44.22 35.24 16.93
N ASP A 264 42.91 35.21 17.09
CA ASP A 264 42.19 35.74 18.25
C ASP A 264 42.01 34.68 19.35
N TRP A 265 42.46 33.44 19.11
CA TRP A 265 42.29 32.34 20.04
C TRP A 265 43.15 32.51 21.30
N ALA A 266 42.52 33.06 22.33
CA ALA A 266 43.09 33.32 23.64
C ALA A 266 42.14 32.87 24.74
N CYS A 267 42.69 32.36 25.84
CA CYS A 267 41.95 32.21 27.08
C CYS A 267 42.88 32.51 28.27
N LYS A 268 42.33 32.75 29.45
CA LYS A 268 43.12 33.02 30.66
C LYS A 268 43.97 31.82 31.13
N HIS A 269 43.69 30.63 30.62
CA HIS A 269 44.31 29.38 31.05
C HIS A 269 45.51 28.95 30.19
N VAL A 270 45.54 29.36 28.92
CA VAL A 270 46.55 28.91 27.94
C VAL A 270 47.11 30.15 27.23
N LYS A 271 48.40 30.12 26.88
CA LYS A 271 49.04 31.21 26.11
C LYS A 271 48.21 31.56 24.87
N ARG A 272 48.20 32.85 24.50
CA ARG A 272 47.58 33.30 23.25
C ARG A 272 48.32 32.72 22.06
N CYS A 273 47.58 32.30 21.03
CA CYS A 273 48.17 31.88 19.76
C CYS A 273 48.94 33.05 19.12
N SER A 274 50.19 32.82 18.72
CA SER A 274 51.03 33.85 18.07
C SER A 274 51.01 33.78 16.55
N LEU A 275 50.36 32.76 15.97
CA LEU A 275 50.31 32.53 14.53
C LEU A 275 49.15 33.26 13.85
N LEU A 276 49.21 33.31 12.51
CA LEU A 276 48.12 33.84 11.69
C LEU A 276 46.93 32.88 11.69
N CYS A 277 45.72 33.41 11.55
CA CYS A 277 44.48 32.65 11.68
C CYS A 277 44.34 31.45 10.71
N PHE A 278 44.99 31.49 9.54
CA PHE A 278 44.97 30.37 8.59
C PHE A 278 45.95 29.23 8.95
N ALA A 279 46.92 29.48 9.84
CA ALA A 279 47.92 28.50 10.22
C ALA A 279 47.39 27.60 11.35
N PRO A 280 47.81 26.32 11.42
CA PRO A 280 47.58 25.49 12.60
C PRO A 280 48.09 26.22 13.85
N CYS A 281 47.27 26.28 14.90
CA CYS A 281 47.61 27.05 16.09
C CYS A 281 48.78 26.42 16.85
N ASP A 282 49.62 27.25 17.46
CA ASP A 282 50.81 26.84 18.23
C ASP A 282 50.50 26.52 19.71
N ARG A 283 49.21 26.29 20.00
CA ARG A 283 48.67 26.00 21.31
C ARG A 283 47.61 24.91 21.20
N LEU A 284 47.44 24.15 22.27
CA LEU A 284 46.36 23.16 22.37
C LEU A 284 45.04 23.82 22.83
N PRO A 285 43.90 23.14 22.59
CA PRO A 285 42.61 23.49 23.18
C PRO A 285 42.68 23.57 24.71
N CYS A 286 41.74 24.30 25.32
CA CYS A 286 41.67 24.42 26.77
C CYS A 286 40.67 23.42 27.34
N ASN A 287 41.12 22.55 28.25
CA ASN A 287 40.26 21.55 28.90
C ASN A 287 39.57 22.07 30.17
N LYS A 288 39.80 23.34 30.55
CA LYS A 288 39.11 23.94 31.70
C LYS A 288 37.66 24.23 31.34
N ARG A 289 36.77 23.97 32.28
CA ARG A 289 35.35 24.30 32.17
C ARG A 289 35.14 25.80 31.91
N CYS A 290 34.09 26.12 31.15
CA CYS A 290 33.69 27.49 30.89
C CYS A 290 33.07 28.13 32.15
N ASP A 291 33.56 29.32 32.52
CA ASP A 291 33.03 30.09 33.67
C ASP A 291 31.77 30.90 33.34
N LYS A 292 31.26 30.83 32.10
CA LYS A 292 30.08 31.59 31.68
C LYS A 292 28.80 30.85 32.08
N ASN A 293 27.75 31.61 32.33
CA ASN A 293 26.41 31.07 32.50
C ASN A 293 25.66 31.06 31.16
N LEU A 294 24.82 30.04 30.98
CA LEU A 294 23.89 29.93 29.86
C LEU A 294 22.77 30.97 29.97
N GLY A 295 22.00 31.17 28.91
CA GLY A 295 20.82 32.07 28.92
C GLY A 295 19.76 31.69 29.97
N CYS A 296 19.76 30.45 30.45
CA CYS A 296 18.91 30.00 31.55
C CYS A 296 19.45 30.32 32.96
N GLY A 297 20.61 30.97 33.07
CA GLY A 297 21.24 31.35 34.34
C GLY A 297 22.14 30.29 34.98
N HIS A 298 22.17 29.07 34.44
CA HIS A 298 22.99 27.97 34.96
C HIS A 298 24.41 27.96 34.39
N PRO A 299 25.40 27.37 35.10
CA PRO A 299 26.79 27.31 34.61
C PRO A 299 26.93 26.45 33.35
N CYS A 300 27.72 26.90 32.38
CA CYS A 300 27.94 26.19 31.12
C CYS A 300 28.56 24.79 31.36
N PRO A 301 28.04 23.73 30.73
CA PRO A 301 28.61 22.38 30.87
C PRO A 301 29.85 22.15 29.98
N SER A 302 30.17 23.09 29.08
CA SER A 302 31.24 22.96 28.08
C SER A 302 32.60 23.48 28.56
N VAL A 303 33.63 23.20 27.79
CA VAL A 303 34.97 23.78 27.91
C VAL A 303 35.05 25.28 27.57
N CYS A 304 36.10 25.91 28.06
CA CYS A 304 36.44 27.31 27.79
C CYS A 304 36.83 27.52 26.31
N GLY A 305 36.15 28.46 25.65
CA GLY A 305 36.41 28.84 24.26
C GLY A 305 35.31 28.39 23.29
N GLU A 306 34.53 27.38 23.67
CA GLU A 306 33.38 26.92 22.88
C GLU A 306 32.19 27.89 22.98
N PRO A 307 31.39 28.01 21.91
CA PRO A 307 30.15 28.80 21.94
C PRO A 307 29.19 28.18 22.96
N CYS A 308 28.67 29.00 23.88
CA CYS A 308 27.81 28.51 24.95
C CYS A 308 26.34 28.29 24.52
N GLU A 309 25.89 28.93 23.45
CA GLU A 309 24.49 28.88 22.99
C GLU A 309 24.00 27.45 22.69
N PRO A 310 24.75 26.60 21.95
CA PRO A 310 24.33 25.23 21.65
C PRO A 310 24.15 24.35 22.90
N TYR A 311 24.85 24.68 23.99
CA TYR A 311 24.78 23.90 25.23
C TYR A 311 23.54 24.22 26.08
N GLN A 312 22.73 25.21 25.68
CA GLN A 312 21.51 25.55 26.39
C GLN A 312 20.48 24.41 26.38
N SER A 313 20.41 23.63 25.30
CA SER A 313 19.57 22.43 25.19
C SER A 313 20.07 21.26 26.04
N PHE A 314 21.33 21.29 26.49
CA PHE A 314 21.97 20.23 27.29
C PHE A 314 22.08 20.62 28.78
N CYS A 315 21.30 21.59 29.23
CA CYS A 315 21.32 22.02 30.62
C CYS A 315 20.56 21.03 31.53
N ARG A 316 21.30 20.25 32.32
CA ARG A 316 20.74 19.27 33.29
C ARG A 316 19.78 19.85 34.32
N LEU A 317 19.86 21.16 34.59
CA LEU A 317 19.02 21.84 35.59
C LEU A 317 17.71 22.39 34.99
N CYS A 318 17.65 22.53 33.66
CA CYS A 318 16.44 22.94 32.95
C CYS A 318 15.66 21.75 32.35
N ASP A 319 16.17 20.52 32.54
CA ASP A 319 15.57 19.31 32.00
C ASP A 319 14.27 18.95 32.74
N GLN A 320 13.14 19.38 32.17
CA GLN A 320 11.81 19.09 32.72
C GLN A 320 11.30 17.69 32.35
N THR A 321 11.74 17.13 31.22
CA THR A 321 11.27 15.83 30.72
C THR A 321 12.10 14.66 31.22
N GLY A 322 13.33 14.93 31.69
CA GLY A 322 14.29 13.92 32.12
C GLY A 322 15.03 13.26 30.95
N ASP A 323 14.81 13.73 29.72
CA ASP A 323 15.41 13.15 28.52
C ASP A 323 16.86 13.60 28.36
N VAL A 324 17.16 14.85 28.71
CA VAL A 324 18.52 15.41 28.62
C VAL A 324 19.43 14.71 29.64
N GLY A 325 18.95 14.45 30.85
CA GLY A 325 19.69 13.74 31.89
C GLY A 325 20.01 12.28 31.54
N ARG A 326 19.19 11.64 30.69
CA ARG A 326 19.40 10.26 30.22
C ARG A 326 20.40 10.16 29.06
N LEU A 327 20.79 11.28 28.46
CA LEU A 327 21.78 11.27 27.37
C LEU A 327 23.07 10.62 27.86
N GLN A 328 23.55 9.63 27.11
CA GLN A 328 24.83 8.99 27.37
C GLN A 328 25.94 9.93 26.91
N VAL A 329 26.82 10.33 27.84
CA VAL A 329 27.91 11.28 27.59
C VAL A 329 29.29 10.63 27.67
N ASP A 330 29.36 9.39 28.12
CA ASP A 330 30.58 8.58 28.11
C ASP A 330 30.32 7.28 27.35
N LEU A 331 31.09 7.05 26.29
CA LEU A 331 30.98 5.85 25.46
C LEU A 331 31.59 4.60 26.12
N PHE A 332 32.48 4.78 27.10
CA PHE A 332 33.21 3.70 27.78
C PHE A 332 32.50 3.26 29.05
N THR A 333 32.17 4.21 29.94
CA THR A 333 31.46 3.88 31.19
C THR A 333 29.95 3.85 31.03
N SER A 334 29.44 4.28 29.87
CA SER A 334 28.00 4.44 29.63
C SER A 334 27.32 5.35 30.66
N SER A 335 28.06 6.33 31.18
CA SER A 335 27.56 7.31 32.13
C SER A 335 26.54 8.23 31.46
N SER A 336 25.51 8.60 32.23
CA SER A 336 24.48 9.54 31.82
C SER A 336 24.89 10.98 32.16
N LEU A 337 24.35 11.96 31.45
CA LEU A 337 24.60 13.37 31.72
C LEU A 337 24.21 13.78 33.15
N LYS A 338 23.23 13.10 33.75
CA LYS A 338 22.81 13.33 35.14
C LYS A 338 23.91 12.96 36.14
N ASP A 339 24.64 11.88 35.87
CA ASP A 339 25.63 11.31 36.78
C ASP A 339 27.05 11.83 36.49
N ALA A 340 27.26 12.45 35.34
CA ALA A 340 28.55 12.95 34.90
C ALA A 340 29.09 14.12 35.75
N ASN A 341 30.39 14.06 36.07
CA ASN A 341 31.09 15.12 36.78
C ASN A 341 31.63 16.17 35.81
N LEU A 342 30.79 17.16 35.50
CA LEU A 342 31.10 18.24 34.55
C LEU A 342 32.15 19.24 35.03
N GLU A 343 32.50 19.25 36.31
CA GLU A 343 33.58 20.11 36.83
C GLU A 343 34.96 19.54 36.50
N ALA A 344 35.10 18.22 36.60
CA ALA A 344 36.34 17.52 36.31
C ALA A 344 36.49 17.23 34.80
N ASP A 345 35.39 16.85 34.14
CA ASP A 345 35.39 16.45 32.74
C ASP A 345 34.19 17.09 32.01
N PRO A 346 34.39 18.31 31.47
CA PRO A 346 33.37 19.06 30.74
C PRO A 346 32.89 18.33 29.48
N LEU A 347 31.85 18.89 28.86
CA LEU A 347 31.30 18.35 27.62
C LEU A 347 31.90 19.00 26.38
N ILE A 348 31.93 18.22 25.29
CA ILE A 348 32.15 18.69 23.92
C ILE A 348 31.00 18.23 23.02
N LEU A 349 30.44 19.16 22.25
CA LEU A 349 29.36 18.94 21.31
C LEU A 349 29.93 18.68 19.91
N PHE A 350 29.53 17.57 19.30
CA PHE A 350 29.97 17.22 17.95
C PHE A 350 29.21 18.06 16.89
N PRO A 351 29.79 18.25 15.68
CA PRO A 351 29.18 19.08 14.62
C PRO A 351 27.75 18.71 14.21
N CYS A 352 27.32 17.46 14.46
CA CYS A 352 25.95 17.02 14.27
C CYS A 352 24.91 17.68 15.21
N GLN A 353 25.36 18.44 16.22
CA GLN A 353 24.54 19.11 17.25
C GLN A 353 23.63 18.20 18.08
N GLN A 354 23.80 16.88 17.96
CA GLN A 354 22.99 15.87 18.64
C GLN A 354 23.81 15.02 19.63
N HIS A 355 25.11 14.84 19.38
CA HIS A 355 25.98 14.04 20.24
C HIS A 355 26.86 14.95 21.09
N VAL A 356 26.74 14.81 22.40
CA VAL A 356 27.56 15.48 23.40
C VAL A 356 28.29 14.43 24.22
N LEU A 357 29.60 14.53 24.31
CA LEU A 357 30.44 13.60 25.08
C LEU A 357 31.28 14.35 26.08
N GLN A 358 31.70 13.67 27.15
CA GLN A 358 32.79 14.15 28.00
C GLN A 358 34.09 14.19 27.19
N ILE A 359 35.00 15.12 27.51
CA ILE A 359 36.26 15.31 26.77
C ILE A 359 37.06 14.02 26.76
N SER A 360 37.22 13.38 27.93
CA SER A 360 38.00 12.14 28.02
C SER A 360 37.45 11.04 27.10
N SER A 361 36.12 10.90 27.02
CA SER A 361 35.46 9.95 26.14
C SER A 361 35.61 10.33 24.67
N ALA A 362 35.59 11.61 24.33
CA ALA A 362 35.79 12.09 22.96
C ALA A 362 37.25 11.86 22.51
N ASP A 363 38.22 12.21 23.34
CA ASP A 363 39.65 12.07 23.05
C ASP A 363 40.05 10.59 22.90
N ALA A 364 39.51 9.72 23.75
CA ALA A 364 39.72 8.29 23.64
C ALA A 364 39.04 7.69 22.40
N HIS A 365 37.83 8.15 22.04
CA HIS A 365 37.15 7.74 20.81
C HIS A 365 37.93 8.15 19.55
N MET A 366 38.58 9.31 19.59
CA MET A 366 39.43 9.84 18.51
C MET A 366 40.87 9.31 18.55
N GLU A 367 41.20 8.45 19.52
CA GLU A 367 42.52 7.84 19.72
C GLU A 367 43.68 8.85 19.86
N LEU A 368 43.43 10.02 20.48
CA LEU A 368 44.42 11.10 20.54
C LEU A 368 45.74 10.70 21.23
N HIS A 369 45.70 9.77 22.18
CA HIS A 369 46.88 9.19 22.85
C HIS A 369 47.89 8.54 21.89
N LYS A 370 47.50 8.20 20.66
CA LYS A 370 48.41 7.66 19.64
C LYS A 370 49.26 8.74 18.96
N VAL A 371 48.84 10.00 19.06
CA VAL A 371 49.42 11.13 18.31
C VAL A 371 50.03 12.17 19.25
N TYR A 372 49.44 12.37 20.43
CA TYR A 372 49.89 13.35 21.41
C TYR A 372 50.50 12.69 22.65
N SER A 373 51.52 13.35 23.20
CA SER A 373 52.12 12.97 24.49
C SER A 373 51.31 13.57 25.63
N GLU A 374 51.09 12.82 26.71
CA GLU A 374 50.44 13.31 27.94
C GLU A 374 51.47 13.67 29.01
N ASP A 375 51.20 14.72 29.78
CA ASP A 375 51.95 15.03 30.99
C ASP A 375 51.50 14.18 32.20
N ALA A 376 52.16 14.37 33.34
CA ALA A 376 51.84 13.65 34.58
C ALA A 376 50.43 13.93 35.13
N GLU A 377 49.77 14.97 34.62
CA GLU A 377 48.42 15.39 35.00
C GLU A 377 47.37 14.92 33.97
N GLY A 378 47.79 14.18 32.94
CA GLY A 378 46.93 13.65 31.88
C GLY A 378 46.55 14.68 30.81
N ASN A 379 47.23 15.83 30.75
CA ASN A 379 47.01 16.81 29.69
C ASN A 379 47.93 16.54 28.50
N PHE A 380 47.43 16.70 27.28
CA PHE A 380 48.28 16.65 26.09
C PHE A 380 49.27 17.82 26.07
N VAL A 381 50.54 17.53 25.74
CA VAL A 381 51.65 18.53 25.71
C VAL A 381 52.29 18.77 24.35
N GLY A 382 51.67 18.26 23.27
CA GLY A 382 52.04 18.56 21.88
C GLY A 382 52.98 17.55 21.25
#